data_AF-A0A9D0DJ06-F1
#
_entry.id   AF-A0A9D0DJ06-F1
#
_cell.length_a   1.000
_cell.length_b   1.000
_cell.length_c   1.000
_cell.angle_alpha   90.00
_cell.angle_beta   90.00
_cell.angle_gamma   90.00
#
_symmetry.space_group_name_H-M   'P 1'
#
loop_
_entity.id
_entity.type
_entity.pdbx_description
1 polymer ?
#
loop_
_entity_poly.entity_id
_entity_poly.type
_entity_poly.pdbx_seq_one_letter_code
_entity_poly.pdbx_strand_id
1 'polypeptide(L)'
;MRRIIEIYIGIIAALLSAFTASSSGAGNNFVLYMPAVLAGSQNGAPGTGNPAGSCLVPDEARLEDVSSPDHVIGNGSPQSCTSEAIVAAIALGGAITFNCGHAPVTILMKETAKIVNNTGPRIVIDGGGKVTLSGNDAHRILYMNTCDPDQVWTTSHCQNQDHPRLTVQNLTFVHGNSKAETQYDGGGAIWVRGGRFKIVNCRFFNNVCADTGPDTGGAAVRVFSQYQGLPVYVVNSTFGGAAGYGNVCSNGGGLSSIGVSYTIINSLFSDNRAIGNGANPARSGTPGGGSGGAIYNDGNTFTLSLCGTKIEKNSANEGGGAIFFVSNDRSGSLVIK
;
A
#
# COMPACT_ATOMS: atom_id res chain seq x y z
N MET A 1 -30.35 59.09 3.09
CA MET A 1 -30.26 57.72 2.57
C MET A 1 -28.90 57.19 2.97
N ARG A 2 -28.64 56.65 4.18
CA ARG A 2 -29.32 55.60 4.95
C ARG A 2 -29.52 54.31 4.13
N ARG A 3 -28.88 53.23 4.62
CA ARG A 3 -28.93 51.80 4.23
C ARG A 3 -27.93 51.41 3.13
N ILE A 4 -27.01 50.45 3.26
CA ILE A 4 -26.75 49.39 4.27
C ILE A 4 -25.23 49.11 4.23
N ILE A 5 -24.64 49.14 5.42
CA ILE A 5 -23.37 48.52 5.81
C ILE A 5 -23.78 47.16 6.36
N GLU A 6 -23.21 46.06 5.88
CA GLU A 6 -22.96 44.78 6.61
C GLU A 6 -22.65 43.63 5.65
N ILE A 7 -21.91 42.65 6.17
CA ILE A 7 -21.55 41.34 5.60
C ILE A 7 -20.30 41.36 4.71
N TYR A 8 -19.12 41.20 5.32
CA TYR A 8 -18.07 40.25 4.88
C TYR A 8 -16.84 40.29 5.80
N ILE A 9 -17.02 40.20 7.12
CA ILE A 9 -15.92 39.81 8.05
C ILE A 9 -16.57 39.05 9.21
N GLY A 10 -16.23 37.77 9.38
CA GLY A 10 -16.52 37.06 10.63
C GLY A 10 -16.89 35.59 10.49
N ILE A 11 -15.91 34.71 10.30
CA ILE A 11 -15.91 33.35 10.88
C ILE A 11 -14.47 32.99 11.25
N ILE A 12 -13.95 33.62 12.31
CA ILE A 12 -12.87 33.07 13.14
C ILE A 12 -13.30 33.34 14.59
N ALA A 13 -13.19 32.30 15.43
CA ALA A 13 -13.43 32.27 16.87
C ALA A 13 -14.89 32.20 17.34
N ALA A 14 -15.34 30.98 17.67
CA ALA A 14 -15.86 30.64 19.00
C ALA A 14 -16.54 29.27 18.96
N LEU A 15 -15.94 28.28 19.62
CA LEU A 15 -16.66 27.16 20.29
C LEU A 15 -15.69 26.51 21.28
N LEU A 16 -15.25 27.30 22.26
CA LEU A 16 -14.96 26.80 23.60
C LEU A 16 -16.20 27.11 24.44
N SER A 17 -16.98 26.10 24.77
CA SER A 17 -17.91 26.15 25.89
C SER A 17 -17.88 24.80 26.58
N ALA A 18 -17.45 24.86 27.84
CA ALA A 18 -17.24 23.76 28.75
C ALA A 18 -18.51 22.93 28.97
N PHE A 19 -18.35 21.61 29.08
CA PHE A 19 -19.31 20.73 29.74
C PHE A 19 -18.75 20.33 31.09
N THR A 20 -19.46 20.74 32.13
CA THR A 20 -19.33 20.31 33.52
C THR A 20 -19.66 18.83 33.65
N ALA A 21 -18.82 18.09 34.37
CA ALA A 21 -19.02 16.69 34.68
C ALA A 21 -20.23 16.47 35.60
N SER A 22 -21.10 15.52 35.24
CA SER A 22 -22.01 14.85 36.17
C SER A 22 -21.88 13.34 35.97
N SER A 23 -21.38 12.67 36.99
CA SER A 23 -21.11 11.23 37.06
C SER A 23 -22.40 10.42 37.32
N SER A 24 -22.77 9.52 36.41
CA SER A 24 -23.42 8.24 36.74
C SER A 24 -23.66 7.40 35.48
N GLY A 25 -23.12 6.18 35.45
CA GLY A 25 -23.68 5.05 34.69
C GLY A 25 -23.02 4.71 33.34
N ALA A 26 -22.30 3.58 33.33
CA ALA A 26 -21.95 2.75 32.16
C ALA A 26 -21.36 3.48 30.93
N GLY A 27 -20.06 3.79 31.01
CA GLY A 27 -19.30 4.37 29.89
C GLY A 27 -19.00 3.35 28.79
N ASN A 28 -19.88 3.29 27.79
CA ASN A 28 -19.47 2.88 26.44
C ASN A 28 -18.52 3.96 25.91
N ASN A 29 -17.21 3.68 25.88
CA ASN A 29 -16.21 4.52 25.25
C ASN A 29 -16.42 4.53 23.72
N PHE A 30 -17.36 5.34 23.26
CA PHE A 30 -17.44 5.73 21.85
C PHE A 30 -16.30 6.71 21.58
N VAL A 31 -15.12 6.17 21.23
CA VAL A 31 -14.05 6.98 20.64
C VAL A 31 -14.56 7.39 19.26
N LEU A 32 -14.98 8.65 19.13
CA LEU A 32 -15.15 9.29 17.83
C LEU A 32 -13.78 9.31 17.16
N TYR A 33 -13.54 8.32 16.29
CA TYR A 33 -12.39 8.30 15.40
C TYR A 33 -12.51 9.54 14.52
N MET A 34 -11.71 10.57 14.80
CA MET A 34 -11.43 11.59 13.80
C MET A 34 -10.90 10.83 12.59
N PRO A 35 -11.54 10.90 11.41
CA PRO A 35 -10.95 10.31 10.22
C PRO A 35 -9.56 10.92 10.11
N ALA A 36 -8.54 10.06 9.96
CA ALA A 36 -7.21 10.50 9.58
C ALA A 36 -7.41 11.58 8.52
N VAL A 37 -6.93 12.80 8.80
CA VAL A 37 -7.04 13.96 7.89
C VAL A 37 -6.86 13.41 6.50
N LEU A 38 -7.92 13.43 5.67
CA LEU A 38 -7.84 13.06 4.27
C LEU A 38 -6.59 13.77 3.77
N ALA A 39 -5.54 13.01 3.48
CA ALA A 39 -4.31 13.59 2.97
C ALA A 39 -4.70 14.08 1.59
N GLY A 40 -5.17 15.33 1.54
CA GLY A 40 -5.59 16.01 0.35
C GLY A 40 -4.45 16.01 -0.65
N SER A 41 -4.79 16.24 -1.91
CA SER A 41 -3.81 16.33 -3.01
C SER A 41 -2.56 17.10 -2.56
N GLN A 42 -1.42 16.41 -2.48
CA GLN A 42 -0.14 17.03 -2.17
C GLN A 42 0.45 17.46 -3.51
N ASN A 43 0.63 18.77 -3.70
CA ASN A 43 1.27 19.34 -4.90
C ASN A 43 0.67 18.86 -6.24
N GLY A 44 -0.65 18.65 -6.31
CA GLY A 44 -1.34 18.20 -7.51
C GLY A 44 -1.37 16.68 -7.73
N ALA A 45 -0.67 15.89 -6.90
CA ALA A 45 -0.78 14.43 -6.94
C ALA A 45 -2.11 13.92 -6.35
N PRO A 46 -2.63 12.76 -6.78
CA PRO A 46 -3.84 12.17 -6.20
C PRO A 46 -3.73 11.94 -4.68
N GLY A 47 -4.83 12.17 -3.97
CA GLY A 47 -4.97 11.86 -2.55
C GLY A 47 -5.09 10.35 -2.29
N THR A 48 -5.23 9.97 -1.02
CA THR A 48 -5.42 8.59 -0.58
C THR A 48 -6.88 8.13 -0.71
N GLY A 49 -7.06 6.90 -1.21
CA GLY A 49 -8.34 6.18 -1.21
C GLY A 49 -9.40 6.71 -2.18
N ASN A 50 -10.57 6.08 -2.13
CA ASN A 50 -11.78 6.55 -2.80
C ASN A 50 -12.49 7.55 -1.89
N PRO A 51 -12.61 8.84 -2.28
CA PRO A 51 -13.29 9.85 -1.47
C PRO A 51 -14.78 9.55 -1.21
N ALA A 52 -15.41 8.73 -2.05
CA ALA A 52 -16.79 8.28 -1.88
C ALA A 52 -16.91 6.93 -1.13
N GLY A 53 -15.79 6.34 -0.70
CA GLY A 53 -15.78 5.08 0.03
C GLY A 53 -16.19 5.29 1.49
N SER A 54 -17.19 4.53 1.95
CA SER A 54 -17.74 4.65 3.31
C SER A 54 -17.85 3.32 4.05
N CYS A 55 -17.15 2.28 3.58
CA CYS A 55 -17.15 0.98 4.25
C CYS A 55 -16.44 1.06 5.60
N LEU A 56 -16.97 0.33 6.58
CA LEU A 56 -16.35 0.20 7.89
C LEU A 56 -15.01 -0.53 7.77
N VAL A 57 -14.00 -0.02 8.47
CA VAL A 57 -12.67 -0.64 8.56
C VAL A 57 -12.63 -1.46 9.85
N PRO A 58 -12.41 -2.79 9.78
CA PRO A 58 -12.28 -3.64 10.96
C PRO A 58 -11.01 -3.28 11.75
N ASP A 59 -11.00 -3.52 13.06
CA ASP A 59 -9.93 -3.06 13.96
C ASP A 59 -8.53 -3.53 13.51
N GLU A 60 -8.40 -4.78 13.08
CA GLU A 60 -7.13 -5.35 12.61
C GLU A 60 -6.58 -4.70 11.31
N ALA A 61 -7.45 -4.04 10.54
CA ALA A 61 -7.09 -3.35 9.30
C ALA A 61 -6.80 -1.85 9.50
N ARG A 62 -6.93 -1.32 10.72
CA ARG A 62 -6.65 0.10 11.02
C ARG A 62 -5.17 0.40 11.08
N LEU A 63 -4.86 1.70 11.15
CA LEU A 63 -3.52 2.22 11.42
C LEU A 63 -2.95 1.59 12.69
N GLU A 64 -1.65 1.36 12.66
CA GLU A 64 -0.88 0.97 13.82
C GLU A 64 -0.50 2.20 14.65
N ASP A 65 -0.46 2.04 15.98
CA ASP A 65 -0.03 3.10 16.88
C ASP A 65 1.49 3.30 16.84
N VAL A 66 1.93 4.52 16.54
CA VAL A 66 3.35 4.90 16.47
C VAL A 66 3.67 6.07 17.38
N SER A 67 2.87 6.32 18.43
CA SER A 67 3.11 7.42 19.39
C SER A 67 4.44 7.28 20.13
N SER A 68 4.95 6.05 20.23
CA SER A 68 6.23 5.69 20.86
C SER A 68 7.08 4.90 19.86
N PRO A 69 7.71 5.55 18.86
CA PRO A 69 8.47 4.86 17.83
C PRO A 69 9.78 4.28 18.40
N ASP A 70 10.19 3.13 17.91
CA ASP A 70 11.49 2.52 18.21
C ASP A 70 12.61 3.27 17.47
N HIS A 71 12.31 3.76 16.26
CA HIS A 71 13.26 4.47 15.41
C HIS A 71 12.62 5.72 14.79
N VAL A 72 13.39 6.81 14.79
CA VAL A 72 13.04 8.07 14.13
C VAL A 72 14.12 8.40 13.11
N ILE A 73 13.75 8.41 11.84
CA ILE A 73 14.66 8.75 10.73
C ILE A 73 14.70 10.27 10.58
N GLY A 74 15.91 10.84 10.65
CA GLY A 74 16.13 12.27 10.49
C GLY A 74 16.14 13.06 11.81
N ASN A 75 16.53 14.33 11.71
CA ASN A 75 16.78 15.23 12.84
C ASN A 75 15.96 16.54 12.79
N GLY A 76 14.96 16.61 11.92
CA GLY A 76 14.13 17.80 11.68
C GLY A 76 14.45 18.54 10.39
N SER A 77 15.48 18.12 9.66
CA SER A 77 15.82 18.66 8.34
C SER A 77 15.51 17.65 7.21
N PRO A 78 15.06 18.11 6.03
CA PRO A 78 14.84 17.21 4.89
C PRO A 78 16.07 16.39 4.50
N GLN A 79 17.26 17.01 4.58
CA GLN A 79 18.53 16.41 4.19
C GLN A 79 18.97 15.27 5.11
N SER A 80 18.45 15.23 6.35
CA SER A 80 18.77 14.17 7.31
C SER A 80 18.03 12.86 7.06
N CYS A 81 16.99 12.87 6.22
CA CYS A 81 16.24 11.67 5.86
C CYS A 81 16.81 11.07 4.58
N THR A 82 17.84 10.24 4.73
CA THR A 82 18.55 9.63 3.59
C THR A 82 18.11 8.19 3.33
N SER A 83 18.42 7.68 2.13
CA SER A 83 18.20 6.27 1.78
C SER A 83 18.89 5.33 2.77
N GLU A 84 20.12 5.64 3.16
CA GLU A 84 20.93 4.81 4.06
C GLU A 84 20.30 4.73 5.46
N ALA A 85 19.79 5.85 5.98
CA ALA A 85 19.09 5.87 7.26
C ALA A 85 17.79 5.06 7.23
N ILE A 86 17.06 5.10 6.11
CA ILE A 86 15.85 4.29 5.91
C ILE A 86 16.19 2.80 5.89
N VAL A 87 17.16 2.40 5.07
CA VAL A 87 17.57 1.00 4.93
C VAL A 87 18.04 0.45 6.27
N ALA A 88 18.86 1.20 7.00
CA ALA A 88 19.34 0.81 8.32
C ALA A 88 18.20 0.65 9.33
N ALA A 89 17.27 1.61 9.41
CA ALA A 89 16.14 1.54 10.34
C ALA A 89 15.19 0.38 10.00
N ILE A 90 14.90 0.13 8.72
CA ILE A 90 14.03 -0.97 8.28
C ILE A 90 14.64 -2.33 8.61
N ALA A 91 15.96 -2.47 8.48
CA ALA A 91 16.64 -3.71 8.85
C ALA A 91 16.53 -4.03 10.35
N LEU A 92 16.39 -3.00 11.21
CA LEU A 92 16.23 -3.17 12.66
C LEU A 92 14.81 -3.55 13.09
N GLY A 93 13.81 -3.41 12.22
CA GLY A 93 12.40 -3.68 12.56
C GLY A 93 11.77 -2.62 13.46
N GLY A 94 10.73 -3.01 14.22
CA GLY A 94 10.02 -2.09 15.13
C GLY A 94 9.13 -1.03 14.45
N ALA A 95 8.68 -0.05 15.22
CA ALA A 95 7.95 1.12 14.75
C ALA A 95 8.92 2.23 14.31
N ILE A 96 8.84 2.58 13.03
CA ILE A 96 9.73 3.51 12.35
C ILE A 96 8.91 4.72 11.88
N THR A 97 9.36 5.91 12.29
CA THR A 97 8.76 7.21 11.91
C THR A 97 9.82 8.15 11.35
N PHE A 98 9.39 9.32 10.86
CA PHE A 98 10.26 10.26 10.16
C PHE A 98 10.18 11.67 10.77
N ASN A 99 11.35 12.27 10.97
CA ASN A 99 11.53 13.66 11.36
C ASN A 99 12.33 14.40 10.26
N CYS A 100 11.71 14.59 9.10
CA CYS A 100 12.33 15.21 7.91
C CYS A 100 12.01 16.71 7.78
N GLY A 101 11.51 17.33 8.84
CA GLY A 101 10.99 18.70 8.82
C GLY A 101 9.50 18.81 8.49
N HIS A 102 9.01 20.04 8.37
CA HIS A 102 7.57 20.31 8.32
C HIS A 102 6.93 20.07 6.95
N ALA A 103 7.67 20.29 5.86
CA ALA A 103 7.20 20.13 4.50
C ALA A 103 7.27 18.65 4.03
N PRO A 104 6.43 18.23 3.06
CA PRO A 104 6.60 16.94 2.41
C PRO A 104 7.98 16.77 1.79
N VAL A 105 8.53 15.56 1.85
CA VAL A 105 9.85 15.21 1.31
C VAL A 105 9.77 14.03 0.36
N THR A 106 10.59 14.05 -0.68
CA THR A 106 10.84 12.88 -1.53
C THR A 106 12.26 12.40 -1.28
N ILE A 107 12.38 11.13 -0.91
CA ILE A 107 13.65 10.49 -0.60
C ILE A 107 13.95 9.50 -1.72
N LEU A 108 15.06 9.72 -2.42
CA LEU A 108 15.51 8.86 -3.50
C LEU A 108 16.23 7.65 -2.89
N MET A 109 15.67 6.46 -3.12
CA MET A 109 16.27 5.21 -2.69
C MET A 109 17.46 4.87 -3.59
N LYS A 110 18.60 4.56 -2.99
CA LYS A 110 19.81 4.10 -3.67
C LYS A 110 19.94 2.58 -3.69
N GLU A 111 19.12 1.92 -2.89
CA GLU A 111 19.03 0.47 -2.80
C GLU A 111 17.66 0.07 -2.22
N THR A 112 17.29 -1.19 -2.41
CA THR A 112 16.06 -1.77 -1.86
C THR A 112 16.18 -1.92 -0.35
N ALA A 113 15.25 -1.35 0.41
CA ALA A 113 15.17 -1.62 1.85
C ALA A 113 14.59 -3.03 2.09
N LYS A 114 15.27 -3.83 2.92
CA LYS A 114 14.91 -5.22 3.18
C LYS A 114 14.57 -5.44 4.65
N ILE A 115 13.47 -6.13 4.89
CA ILE A 115 13.07 -6.57 6.22
C ILE A 115 13.91 -7.79 6.60
N VAL A 116 14.56 -7.74 7.76
CA VAL A 116 15.24 -8.90 8.36
C VAL A 116 14.21 -9.69 9.19
N ASN A 117 14.07 -10.98 8.93
CA ASN A 117 12.88 -11.73 9.35
C ASN A 117 12.79 -11.93 10.88
N ASN A 118 13.91 -11.86 11.60
CA ASN A 118 13.99 -12.06 13.04
C ASN A 118 13.95 -10.76 13.88
N THR A 119 13.59 -9.62 13.28
CA THR A 119 13.45 -8.33 13.98
C THR A 119 11.98 -7.95 14.29
N GLY A 120 11.06 -8.88 14.02
CA GLY A 120 9.65 -8.77 14.37
C GLY A 120 9.32 -9.17 15.82
N PRO A 121 8.04 -9.41 16.14
CA PRO A 121 6.96 -9.69 15.17
C PRO A 121 6.37 -8.44 14.52
N ARG A 122 6.34 -7.29 15.19
CA ARG A 122 5.67 -6.08 14.69
C ARG A 122 6.67 -5.14 14.01
N ILE A 123 6.40 -4.78 12.76
CA ILE A 123 7.19 -3.80 12.00
C ILE A 123 6.24 -2.80 11.35
N VAL A 124 6.42 -1.52 11.63
CA VAL A 124 5.56 -0.44 11.12
C VAL A 124 6.42 0.65 10.53
N ILE A 125 6.13 1.04 9.30
CA ILE A 125 6.78 2.18 8.64
C ILE A 125 5.71 3.24 8.42
N ASP A 126 5.77 4.33 9.19
CA ASP A 126 4.79 5.42 9.13
C ASP A 126 5.44 6.70 8.60
N GLY A 127 5.03 7.12 7.39
CA GLY A 127 5.51 8.34 6.73
C GLY A 127 4.86 9.64 7.20
N GLY A 128 3.91 9.60 8.14
CA GLY A 128 3.17 10.76 8.66
C GLY A 128 2.41 11.55 7.60
N GLY A 129 2.19 10.96 6.42
CA GLY A 129 1.55 11.59 5.26
C GLY A 129 2.47 12.49 4.43
N LYS A 130 3.73 12.67 4.86
CA LYS A 130 4.68 13.64 4.30
C LYS A 130 5.81 13.00 3.51
N VAL A 131 6.07 11.72 3.72
CA VAL A 131 7.21 11.04 3.12
C VAL A 131 6.81 10.33 1.83
N THR A 132 7.58 10.63 0.78
CA THR A 132 7.57 9.90 -0.49
C THR A 132 8.88 9.15 -0.62
N LEU A 133 8.81 7.83 -0.80
CA LEU A 133 9.94 6.98 -1.14
C LEU A 133 9.93 6.77 -2.64
N SER A 134 11.02 7.15 -3.30
CA SER A 134 11.18 6.99 -4.75
C SER A 134 12.20 5.91 -5.05
N GLY A 135 11.83 4.92 -5.86
CA GLY A 135 12.79 3.93 -6.39
C GLY A 135 13.73 4.48 -7.45
N ASN A 136 13.60 5.77 -7.79
CA ASN A 136 14.42 6.48 -8.78
C ASN A 136 14.49 5.76 -10.13
N ASP A 137 13.40 5.10 -10.52
CA ASP A 137 13.25 4.27 -11.71
C ASP A 137 14.31 3.15 -11.84
N ALA A 138 15.00 2.81 -10.76
CA ALA A 138 16.13 1.88 -10.75
C ALA A 138 15.99 0.74 -9.74
N HIS A 139 15.24 0.97 -8.66
CA HIS A 139 15.17 0.03 -7.53
C HIS A 139 13.73 -0.32 -7.16
N ARG A 140 13.55 -1.56 -6.72
CA ARG A 140 12.43 -1.86 -5.82
C ARG A 140 12.63 -1.11 -4.50
N ILE A 141 11.55 -0.60 -3.91
CA ILE A 141 11.66 0.23 -2.70
C ILE A 141 11.75 -0.64 -1.44
N LEU A 142 10.84 -1.60 -1.28
CA LEU A 142 10.72 -2.41 -0.07
C LEU A 142 10.60 -3.90 -0.40
N TYR A 143 11.26 -4.73 0.38
CA TYR A 143 11.27 -6.18 0.22
C TYR A 143 11.14 -6.89 1.56
N MET A 144 10.24 -7.88 1.61
CA MET A 144 10.08 -8.79 2.74
C MET A 144 9.95 -10.21 2.21
N ASN A 145 10.84 -11.11 2.63
CA ASN A 145 10.78 -12.50 2.19
C ASN A 145 11.26 -13.42 3.30
N THR A 146 10.32 -14.10 3.94
CA THR A 146 10.61 -15.09 4.98
C THR A 146 11.39 -16.30 4.46
N CYS A 147 11.37 -16.54 3.15
CA CYS A 147 12.08 -17.63 2.48
C CYS A 147 13.45 -17.24 1.92
N ASP A 148 13.87 -16.00 2.11
CA ASP A 148 15.20 -15.54 1.74
C ASP A 148 16.18 -15.82 2.89
N PRO A 149 17.18 -16.72 2.71
CA PRO A 149 18.14 -17.03 3.77
C PRO A 149 19.01 -15.82 4.14
N ASP A 150 19.22 -14.86 3.24
CA ASP A 150 19.99 -13.64 3.52
C ASP A 150 19.22 -12.71 4.48
N GLN A 151 17.89 -12.87 4.57
CA GLN A 151 17.03 -12.17 5.52
C GLN A 151 16.77 -12.99 6.80
N VAL A 152 17.53 -14.07 7.01
CA VAL A 152 17.42 -15.02 8.13
C VAL A 152 16.16 -15.90 8.05
N TRP A 153 16.33 -17.22 8.10
CA TRP A 153 15.20 -18.11 8.33
C TRP A 153 14.90 -18.24 9.82
N THR A 154 13.66 -17.92 10.19
CA THR A 154 13.15 -18.03 11.57
C THR A 154 12.52 -19.39 11.87
N THR A 155 12.14 -20.16 10.84
CA THR A 155 11.62 -21.53 10.96
C THR A 155 12.03 -22.37 9.75
N SER A 156 11.84 -23.70 9.82
CA SER A 156 12.02 -24.62 8.68
C SER A 156 10.92 -24.54 7.63
N HIS A 157 9.84 -23.79 7.89
CA HIS A 157 8.67 -23.70 7.03
C HIS A 157 8.39 -22.25 6.63
N CYS A 158 9.28 -21.71 5.80
CA CYS A 158 9.34 -20.28 5.56
C CYS A 158 8.08 -19.71 4.88
N GLN A 159 7.33 -20.51 4.14
CA GLN A 159 6.16 -20.10 3.36
C GLN A 159 4.89 -19.91 4.21
N ASN A 160 4.93 -20.18 5.51
CA ASN A 160 3.78 -19.98 6.39
C ASN A 160 4.24 -19.67 7.81
N GLN A 161 4.73 -18.44 8.01
CA GLN A 161 5.22 -17.93 9.28
C GLN A 161 4.36 -16.76 9.75
N ASP A 162 4.12 -16.64 11.04
CA ASP A 162 3.24 -15.60 11.60
C ASP A 162 3.93 -14.22 11.71
N HIS A 163 5.25 -14.17 11.49
CA HIS A 163 6.08 -12.98 11.46
C HIS A 163 7.12 -13.05 10.32
N PRO A 164 7.67 -11.91 9.87
CA PRO A 164 7.34 -10.53 10.26
C PRO A 164 5.91 -10.09 9.97
N ARG A 165 5.40 -9.11 10.72
CA ARG A 165 4.10 -8.46 10.49
C ARG A 165 4.36 -7.01 10.09
N LEU A 166 4.45 -6.78 8.79
CA LEU A 166 4.76 -5.49 8.20
C LEU A 166 3.49 -4.67 7.97
N THR A 167 3.46 -3.45 8.50
CA THR A 167 2.49 -2.41 8.10
C THR A 167 3.23 -1.25 7.46
N VAL A 168 2.80 -0.85 6.27
CA VAL A 168 3.18 0.45 5.68
C VAL A 168 2.00 1.40 5.78
N GLN A 169 2.23 2.59 6.35
CA GLN A 169 1.17 3.56 6.52
C GLN A 169 1.56 5.00 6.24
N ASN A 170 0.61 5.78 5.75
CA ASN A 170 0.74 7.21 5.47
C ASN A 170 1.98 7.55 4.60
N LEU A 171 2.30 6.67 3.63
CA LEU A 171 3.47 6.78 2.74
C LEU A 171 3.05 6.97 1.29
N THR A 172 3.96 7.54 0.50
CA THR A 172 3.87 7.53 -0.97
C THR A 172 5.04 6.72 -1.53
N PHE A 173 4.77 5.81 -2.45
CA PHE A 173 5.77 5.02 -3.16
C PHE A 173 5.69 5.39 -4.64
N VAL A 174 6.81 5.87 -5.19
CA VAL A 174 6.86 6.33 -6.58
C VAL A 174 8.06 5.75 -7.32
N HIS A 175 7.95 5.58 -8.64
CA HIS A 175 9.10 5.24 -9.48
C HIS A 175 9.87 4.00 -9.00
N GLY A 176 9.19 3.07 -8.34
CA GLY A 176 9.72 1.76 -7.98
C GLY A 176 9.86 0.90 -9.23
N ASN A 177 11.02 0.27 -9.42
CA ASN A 177 11.31 -0.50 -10.63
C ASN A 177 11.98 -1.83 -10.29
N SER A 178 11.34 -2.95 -10.66
CA SER A 178 11.89 -4.30 -10.53
C SER A 178 12.23 -4.97 -11.86
N LYS A 179 12.28 -4.24 -12.98
CA LYS A 179 12.57 -4.80 -14.31
C LYS A 179 13.91 -5.52 -14.43
N ALA A 180 14.91 -5.08 -13.65
CA ALA A 180 16.24 -5.68 -13.65
C ALA A 180 16.33 -6.94 -12.77
N GLU A 181 15.28 -7.27 -12.02
CA GLU A 181 15.27 -8.43 -11.14
C GLU A 181 14.85 -9.71 -11.87
N THR A 182 15.56 -10.80 -11.61
CA THR A 182 15.36 -12.09 -12.29
C THR A 182 14.82 -13.19 -11.38
N GLN A 183 15.02 -13.09 -10.07
CA GLN A 183 14.63 -14.12 -9.10
C GLN A 183 13.27 -13.83 -8.42
N TYR A 184 13.00 -12.56 -8.13
CA TYR A 184 11.79 -12.10 -7.44
C TYR A 184 11.11 -11.03 -8.29
N ASP A 185 10.53 -11.48 -9.40
CA ASP A 185 9.87 -10.61 -10.37
C ASP A 185 8.62 -9.90 -9.80
N GLY A 186 8.20 -8.82 -10.45
CA GLY A 186 7.04 -8.03 -10.04
C GLY A 186 7.29 -7.10 -8.84
N GLY A 187 6.25 -6.48 -8.28
CA GLY A 187 6.35 -5.71 -7.04
C GLY A 187 7.30 -4.51 -7.10
N GLY A 188 7.24 -3.71 -8.17
CA GLY A 188 8.15 -2.59 -8.42
C GLY A 188 8.32 -1.64 -7.24
N ALA A 189 7.28 -1.35 -6.45
CA ALA A 189 7.45 -0.68 -5.16
C ALA A 189 7.73 -1.67 -4.03
N ILE A 190 6.85 -2.66 -3.84
CA ILE A 190 6.91 -3.59 -2.69
C ILE A 190 6.74 -5.04 -3.14
N TRP A 191 7.64 -5.89 -2.68
CA TRP A 191 7.56 -7.34 -2.85
C TRP A 191 7.51 -8.04 -1.50
N VAL A 192 6.56 -8.96 -1.33
CA VAL A 192 6.26 -9.60 -0.04
C VAL A 192 6.07 -11.11 -0.19
N ARG A 193 6.73 -11.91 0.64
CA ARG A 193 6.44 -13.33 0.84
C ARG A 193 6.55 -13.71 2.31
N GLY A 194 5.54 -14.44 2.80
CA GLY A 194 5.47 -14.88 4.19
C GLY A 194 4.90 -13.84 5.13
N GLY A 195 4.86 -14.17 6.42
CA GLY A 195 4.47 -13.22 7.46
C GLY A 195 3.04 -12.70 7.31
N ARG A 196 2.85 -11.45 7.75
CA ARG A 196 1.63 -10.66 7.55
C ARG A 196 1.99 -9.33 6.92
N PHE A 197 1.13 -8.84 6.04
CA PHE A 197 1.29 -7.52 5.41
C PHE A 197 0.00 -6.71 5.41
N LYS A 198 0.12 -5.41 5.65
CA LYS A 198 -0.99 -4.43 5.68
C LYS A 198 -0.56 -3.09 5.09
N ILE A 199 -1.46 -2.45 4.34
CA ILE A 199 -1.28 -1.15 3.69
C ILE A 199 -2.42 -0.22 4.14
N VAL A 200 -2.08 0.94 4.70
CA VAL A 200 -3.09 1.92 5.17
C VAL A 200 -2.72 3.34 4.76
N ASN A 201 -3.63 4.08 4.14
CA ASN A 201 -3.41 5.48 3.73
C ASN A 201 -2.18 5.69 2.83
N CYS A 202 -1.88 4.73 1.96
CA CYS A 202 -0.71 4.78 1.10
C CYS A 202 -1.06 5.16 -0.34
N ARG A 203 -0.06 5.63 -1.07
CA ARG A 203 -0.16 6.05 -2.47
C ARG A 203 0.93 5.37 -3.29
N PHE A 204 0.60 4.84 -4.46
CA PHE A 204 1.52 4.12 -5.35
C PHE A 204 1.41 4.64 -6.76
N PHE A 205 2.46 5.34 -7.24
CA PHE A 205 2.44 6.00 -8.54
C PHE A 205 3.63 5.64 -9.41
N ASN A 206 3.41 5.46 -10.71
CA ASN A 206 4.46 5.28 -11.71
C ASN A 206 5.48 4.18 -11.35
N ASN A 207 5.04 3.17 -10.61
CA ASN A 207 5.87 2.00 -10.35
C ASN A 207 5.77 1.07 -11.56
N VAL A 208 6.84 0.32 -11.80
CA VAL A 208 6.96 -0.60 -12.93
C VAL A 208 7.54 -1.94 -12.53
N CYS A 209 7.14 -2.97 -13.27
CA CYS A 209 7.78 -4.29 -13.24
C CYS A 209 8.12 -4.75 -14.66
N ALA A 210 8.59 -5.99 -14.82
CA ALA A 210 8.78 -6.60 -16.14
C ALA A 210 7.57 -6.41 -17.07
N ASP A 211 7.84 -6.11 -18.34
CA ASP A 211 6.80 -5.76 -19.33
C ASP A 211 5.99 -6.97 -19.81
N THR A 212 6.53 -8.18 -19.66
CA THR A 212 5.91 -9.44 -20.07
C THR A 212 6.19 -10.55 -19.06
N GLY A 213 5.42 -11.62 -19.11
CA GLY A 213 5.56 -12.80 -18.25
C GLY A 213 4.21 -13.24 -17.69
N PRO A 214 3.87 -14.54 -17.74
CA PRO A 214 2.53 -15.04 -17.40
C PRO A 214 2.13 -14.73 -15.95
N ASP A 215 2.98 -15.06 -14.99
CA ASP A 215 2.73 -14.87 -13.56
C ASP A 215 3.41 -13.63 -12.99
N THR A 216 4.00 -12.77 -13.82
CA THR A 216 4.72 -11.58 -13.37
C THR A 216 3.75 -10.41 -13.23
N GLY A 217 3.67 -9.76 -12.06
CA GLY A 217 2.68 -8.73 -11.86
C GLY A 217 2.89 -7.80 -10.67
N GLY A 218 1.94 -6.87 -10.48
CA GLY A 218 1.89 -5.99 -9.33
C GLY A 218 2.98 -4.93 -9.38
N ALA A 219 2.93 -3.99 -10.32
CA ALA A 219 3.97 -2.97 -10.41
C ALA A 219 4.07 -2.13 -9.12
N ALA A 220 2.95 -1.86 -8.46
CA ALA A 220 3.03 -1.35 -7.09
C ALA A 220 3.41 -2.46 -6.11
N VAL A 221 2.58 -3.49 -5.96
CA VAL A 221 2.76 -4.48 -4.90
C VAL A 221 2.51 -5.90 -5.39
N ARG A 222 3.38 -6.82 -4.97
CA ARG A 222 3.24 -8.26 -5.20
C ARG A 222 3.39 -9.05 -3.91
N VAL A 223 2.45 -9.97 -3.66
CA VAL A 223 2.38 -10.72 -2.39
C VAL A 223 2.22 -12.22 -2.60
N PHE A 224 2.90 -12.99 -1.74
CA PHE A 224 2.82 -14.46 -1.64
C PHE A 224 2.70 -14.91 -0.18
N SER A 225 2.18 -16.13 0.03
CA SER A 225 2.41 -16.89 1.27
C SER A 225 2.01 -16.18 2.57
N GLN A 226 0.84 -15.52 2.61
CA GLN A 226 0.37 -14.92 3.86
C GLN A 226 0.09 -16.00 4.91
N TYR A 227 0.49 -15.74 6.16
CA TYR A 227 0.29 -16.67 7.27
C TYR A 227 -1.16 -17.16 7.34
N GLN A 228 -1.33 -18.49 7.35
CA GLN A 228 -2.61 -19.19 7.38
C GLN A 228 -3.61 -18.78 6.28
N GLY A 229 -3.13 -18.19 5.17
CA GLY A 229 -4.00 -17.71 4.10
C GLY A 229 -4.86 -16.50 4.48
N LEU A 230 -4.61 -15.88 5.64
CA LEU A 230 -5.30 -14.69 6.11
C LEU A 230 -5.06 -13.52 5.13
N PRO A 231 -6.02 -12.60 4.94
CA PRO A 231 -5.92 -11.60 3.90
C PRO A 231 -4.85 -10.54 4.16
N VAL A 232 -4.31 -9.98 3.09
CA VAL A 232 -3.66 -8.65 3.12
C VAL A 232 -4.75 -7.60 3.20
N TYR A 233 -4.64 -6.68 4.15
CA TYR A 233 -5.51 -5.52 4.23
C TYR A 233 -4.95 -4.34 3.43
N VAL A 234 -5.78 -3.77 2.57
CA VAL A 234 -5.48 -2.54 1.82
C VAL A 234 -6.58 -1.54 2.10
N VAL A 235 -6.26 -0.49 2.85
CA VAL A 235 -7.26 0.45 3.36
C VAL A 235 -6.94 1.87 2.92
N ASN A 236 -7.96 2.56 2.39
CA ASN A 236 -7.89 3.98 2.03
C ASN A 236 -6.62 4.31 1.23
N SER A 237 -6.27 3.48 0.26
CA SER A 237 -5.01 3.61 -0.48
C SER A 237 -5.27 3.84 -1.97
N THR A 238 -4.34 4.51 -2.64
CA THR A 238 -4.47 4.86 -4.06
C THR A 238 -3.36 4.22 -4.88
N PHE A 239 -3.75 3.55 -5.96
CA PHE A 239 -2.86 2.99 -6.97
C PHE A 239 -3.15 3.71 -8.30
N GLY A 240 -2.24 4.61 -8.68
CA GLY A 240 -2.48 5.58 -9.74
C GLY A 240 -3.38 6.73 -9.29
N GLY A 241 -4.58 6.86 -9.83
CA GLY A 241 -5.56 7.86 -9.36
C GLY A 241 -5.73 9.08 -10.26
N ALA A 242 -4.86 9.26 -11.25
CA ALA A 242 -5.04 10.22 -12.35
C ALA A 242 -4.12 9.84 -13.52
N ALA A 243 -4.40 10.41 -14.70
CA ALA A 243 -3.51 10.31 -15.85
C ALA A 243 -2.10 10.77 -15.48
N GLY A 244 -1.08 10.00 -15.86
CA GLY A 244 0.33 10.27 -15.52
C GLY A 244 0.80 9.75 -14.16
N TYR A 245 -0.07 9.08 -13.38
CA TYR A 245 0.29 8.45 -12.11
C TYR A 245 0.17 6.91 -12.13
N GLY A 246 -0.30 6.34 -13.23
CA GLY A 246 -0.58 4.91 -13.38
C GLY A 246 0.64 4.02 -13.21
N ASN A 247 0.45 2.85 -12.60
CA ASN A 247 1.48 1.82 -12.49
C ASN A 247 1.40 0.87 -13.70
N VAL A 248 2.54 0.32 -14.14
CA VAL A 248 2.63 -0.46 -15.40
C VAL A 248 3.44 -1.74 -15.23
N CYS A 249 2.86 -2.88 -15.61
CA CYS A 249 3.45 -4.20 -15.38
C CYS A 249 2.99 -5.19 -16.46
N SER A 250 3.58 -6.37 -16.53
CA SER A 250 3.06 -7.47 -17.37
C SER A 250 1.60 -7.78 -17.05
N ASN A 251 1.29 -8.00 -15.77
CA ASN A 251 -0.05 -8.15 -15.21
C ASN A 251 -0.22 -7.25 -13.99
N GLY A 252 -1.43 -6.83 -13.61
CA GLY A 252 -1.61 -6.15 -12.32
C GLY A 252 -0.79 -4.88 -12.19
N GLY A 253 -1.18 -3.76 -12.81
CA GLY A 253 -0.44 -2.51 -12.62
C GLY A 253 -0.42 -2.09 -11.14
N GLY A 254 -1.54 -2.19 -10.45
CA GLY A 254 -1.63 -1.97 -9.00
C GLY A 254 -1.11 -3.16 -8.20
N LEU A 255 -1.99 -4.14 -7.94
CA LEU A 255 -1.69 -5.29 -7.09
C LEU A 255 -1.53 -6.57 -7.90
N SER A 256 -0.66 -7.46 -7.43
CA SER A 256 -0.72 -8.87 -7.80
C SER A 256 -0.52 -9.83 -6.63
N SER A 257 -0.94 -11.07 -6.82
CA SER A 257 -0.56 -12.18 -5.94
C SER A 257 -0.72 -13.55 -6.59
N ILE A 258 -0.09 -14.55 -5.96
CA ILE A 258 -0.38 -15.97 -6.16
C ILE A 258 -0.77 -16.61 -4.82
N GLY A 259 -1.99 -17.14 -4.74
CA GLY A 259 -2.53 -17.85 -3.57
C GLY A 259 -2.76 -16.98 -2.34
N VAL A 260 -2.99 -15.67 -2.51
CA VAL A 260 -3.18 -14.73 -1.40
C VAL A 260 -4.53 -14.05 -1.47
N SER A 261 -5.21 -14.01 -0.33
CA SER A 261 -6.45 -13.25 -0.15
C SER A 261 -6.16 -11.76 0.04
N TYR A 262 -7.02 -10.90 -0.51
CA TYR A 262 -7.01 -9.46 -0.28
C TYR A 262 -8.36 -9.00 0.27
N THR A 263 -8.32 -8.10 1.24
CA THR A 263 -9.47 -7.30 1.66
C THR A 263 -9.16 -5.83 1.43
N ILE A 264 -9.83 -5.24 0.43
CA ILE A 264 -9.56 -3.90 -0.09
C ILE A 264 -10.74 -2.98 0.24
N ILE A 265 -10.48 -1.98 1.07
CA ILE A 265 -11.51 -1.13 1.69
C ILE A 265 -11.25 0.34 1.33
N ASN A 266 -12.28 1.04 0.84
CA ASN A 266 -12.27 2.47 0.56
C ASN A 266 -11.08 2.94 -0.31
N SER A 267 -10.58 2.09 -1.21
CA SER A 267 -9.36 2.36 -1.98
C SER A 267 -9.66 2.80 -3.42
N LEU A 268 -8.66 3.37 -4.10
CA LEU A 268 -8.78 3.83 -5.48
C LEU A 268 -7.73 3.15 -6.37
N PHE A 269 -8.19 2.62 -7.50
CA PHE A 269 -7.33 2.11 -8.57
C PHE A 269 -7.71 2.82 -9.87
N SER A 270 -6.82 3.66 -10.40
CA SER A 270 -7.06 4.32 -11.68
C SER A 270 -5.81 4.44 -12.52
N ASP A 271 -5.99 4.41 -13.84
CA ASP A 271 -4.96 4.63 -14.86
C ASP A 271 -3.81 3.59 -14.84
N ASN A 272 -3.99 2.46 -14.16
CA ASN A 272 -3.03 1.36 -14.16
C ASN A 272 -3.12 0.54 -15.47
N ARG A 273 -2.00 -0.08 -15.86
CA ARG A 273 -1.89 -0.78 -17.14
C ARG A 273 -1.21 -2.15 -16.99
N ALA A 274 -1.87 -3.19 -17.49
CA ALA A 274 -1.26 -4.49 -17.77
C ALA A 274 -0.88 -4.55 -19.26
N ILE A 275 0.42 -4.59 -19.55
CA ILE A 275 0.97 -4.43 -20.91
C ILE A 275 1.57 -5.72 -21.49
N GLY A 276 1.59 -6.81 -20.72
CA GLY A 276 2.00 -8.11 -21.23
C GLY A 276 1.09 -8.59 -22.38
N ASN A 277 1.48 -9.67 -23.04
CA ASN A 277 0.69 -10.27 -24.10
C ASN A 277 0.95 -11.77 -24.13
N GLY A 278 -0.11 -12.56 -24.23
CA GLY A 278 -0.01 -14.02 -24.25
C GLY A 278 -0.85 -14.74 -23.23
N ALA A 279 -1.51 -14.03 -22.30
CA ALA A 279 -2.29 -14.59 -21.20
C ALA A 279 -1.45 -15.39 -20.17
N ASN A 280 -2.14 -16.01 -19.20
CA ASN A 280 -1.57 -16.97 -18.25
C ASN A 280 -2.45 -18.24 -18.22
N PRO A 281 -1.93 -19.45 -18.53
CA PRO A 281 -0.60 -19.72 -19.08
C PRO A 281 -0.32 -19.00 -20.41
N ALA A 282 0.96 -18.79 -20.73
CA ALA A 282 1.35 -18.15 -21.98
C ALA A 282 0.92 -19.00 -23.19
N ARG A 283 0.23 -18.37 -24.15
CA ARG A 283 -0.07 -18.97 -25.45
C ARG A 283 1.21 -19.26 -26.22
N SER A 284 1.17 -20.29 -27.06
CA SER A 284 2.31 -20.64 -27.93
C SER A 284 2.78 -19.43 -28.73
N GLY A 285 4.09 -19.17 -28.69
CA GLY A 285 4.72 -18.06 -29.41
C GLY A 285 4.60 -16.68 -28.74
N THR A 286 4.07 -16.59 -27.52
CA THR A 286 3.90 -15.32 -26.79
C THR A 286 4.71 -15.30 -25.49
N PRO A 287 5.16 -14.12 -25.01
CA PRO A 287 5.92 -14.02 -23.77
C PRO A 287 5.05 -14.14 -22.49
N GLY A 288 3.72 -14.05 -22.62
CA GLY A 288 2.77 -14.18 -21.52
C GLY A 288 2.41 -12.86 -20.83
N GLY A 289 1.32 -12.90 -20.07
CA GLY A 289 0.80 -11.80 -19.26
C GLY A 289 -0.30 -10.99 -19.96
N GLY A 290 -0.49 -9.74 -19.55
CA GLY A 290 -1.47 -8.81 -20.12
C GLY A 290 -2.80 -8.74 -19.37
N SER A 291 -2.89 -9.29 -18.16
CA SER A 291 -4.16 -9.42 -17.43
C SER A 291 -4.23 -8.55 -16.18
N GLY A 292 -5.43 -8.08 -15.84
CA GLY A 292 -5.75 -7.40 -14.58
C GLY A 292 -5.13 -6.03 -14.49
N GLY A 293 -5.57 -5.06 -15.28
CA GLY A 293 -4.92 -3.73 -15.33
C GLY A 293 -4.73 -3.08 -13.95
N ALA A 294 -5.72 -3.18 -13.05
CA ALA A 294 -5.55 -2.79 -11.65
C ALA A 294 -5.09 -3.95 -10.74
N ILE A 295 -5.78 -5.08 -10.78
CA ILE A 295 -5.57 -6.20 -9.85
C ILE A 295 -5.46 -7.51 -10.62
N TYR A 296 -4.41 -8.28 -10.33
CA TYR A 296 -4.20 -9.65 -10.80
C TYR A 296 -4.14 -10.62 -9.60
N ASN A 297 -5.08 -11.56 -9.49
CA ASN A 297 -5.00 -12.64 -8.50
C ASN A 297 -5.13 -14.01 -9.15
N ASP A 298 -4.14 -14.85 -8.91
CA ASP A 298 -4.11 -16.27 -9.30
C ASP A 298 -3.99 -17.14 -8.04
N GLY A 299 -4.47 -18.39 -8.09
CA GLY A 299 -4.29 -19.39 -7.04
C GLY A 299 -5.41 -20.42 -7.05
N ASN A 300 -5.44 -21.25 -6.01
CA ASN A 300 -6.53 -22.21 -5.78
C ASN A 300 -7.59 -21.57 -4.88
N THR A 301 -7.43 -21.72 -3.56
CA THR A 301 -8.30 -21.16 -2.54
C THR A 301 -7.77 -19.81 -2.05
N PHE A 302 -8.46 -18.73 -2.39
CA PHE A 302 -8.23 -17.38 -1.84
C PHE A 302 -9.49 -16.53 -2.02
N THR A 303 -9.55 -15.40 -1.33
CA THR A 303 -10.66 -14.45 -1.47
C THR A 303 -10.16 -13.06 -1.85
N LEU A 304 -10.74 -12.47 -2.90
CA LEU A 304 -10.66 -11.03 -3.16
C LEU A 304 -11.96 -10.38 -2.67
N SER A 305 -11.88 -9.53 -1.65
CA SER A 305 -12.99 -8.78 -1.08
C SER A 305 -12.80 -7.29 -1.32
N LEU A 306 -13.77 -6.63 -1.92
CA LEU A 306 -13.78 -5.19 -2.19
C LEU A 306 -14.98 -4.55 -1.50
N CYS A 307 -14.76 -3.46 -0.78
CA CYS A 307 -15.82 -2.67 -0.16
C CYS A 307 -15.53 -1.18 -0.30
N GLY A 308 -16.44 -0.42 -0.91
CA GLY A 308 -16.27 1.04 -1.07
C GLY A 308 -15.07 1.44 -1.93
N THR A 309 -14.50 0.47 -2.66
CA THR A 309 -13.31 0.66 -3.50
C THR A 309 -13.74 1.04 -4.91
N LYS A 310 -13.07 2.04 -5.49
CA LYS A 310 -13.30 2.50 -6.86
C LYS A 310 -12.19 1.99 -7.78
N ILE A 311 -12.57 1.34 -8.88
CA ILE A 311 -11.64 0.87 -9.92
C ILE A 311 -12.12 1.44 -11.26
N GLU A 312 -11.35 2.34 -11.86
CA GLU A 312 -11.75 3.03 -13.09
C GLU A 312 -10.57 3.29 -14.03
N LYS A 313 -10.79 3.43 -15.34
CA LYS A 313 -9.78 3.88 -16.31
C LYS A 313 -8.47 3.05 -16.35
N ASN A 314 -8.51 1.82 -15.88
CA ASN A 314 -7.40 0.88 -15.98
C ASN A 314 -7.51 0.12 -17.31
N SER A 315 -6.39 -0.32 -17.86
CA SER A 315 -6.35 -1.07 -19.14
C SER A 315 -5.50 -2.34 -19.03
N ALA A 316 -5.85 -3.33 -19.85
CA ALA A 316 -5.15 -4.59 -19.96
C ALA A 316 -5.19 -5.05 -21.43
N ASN A 317 -4.09 -5.58 -21.94
CA ASN A 317 -4.02 -6.09 -23.31
C ASN A 317 -4.79 -7.41 -23.51
N GLU A 318 -4.96 -8.18 -22.45
CA GLU A 318 -5.62 -9.50 -22.45
C GLU A 318 -6.84 -9.47 -21.50
N GLY A 319 -6.75 -10.13 -20.33
CA GLY A 319 -7.89 -10.30 -19.44
C GLY A 319 -8.13 -9.12 -18.51
N GLY A 320 -9.20 -8.35 -18.74
CA GLY A 320 -9.81 -7.43 -17.76
C GLY A 320 -8.96 -6.22 -17.33
N GLY A 321 -9.36 -5.02 -17.74
CA GLY A 321 -8.70 -3.77 -17.31
C GLY A 321 -8.79 -3.51 -15.81
N ALA A 322 -9.87 -3.95 -15.14
CA ALA A 322 -10.05 -3.79 -13.70
C ALA A 322 -9.41 -4.96 -12.93
N ILE A 323 -10.10 -6.09 -12.89
CA ILE A 323 -9.70 -7.27 -12.11
C ILE A 323 -9.51 -8.44 -13.06
N PHE A 324 -8.43 -9.18 -12.89
CA PHE A 324 -8.27 -10.54 -13.37
C PHE A 324 -8.16 -11.46 -12.17
N PHE A 325 -9.09 -12.41 -12.07
CA PHE A 325 -9.22 -13.33 -10.94
C PHE A 325 -9.31 -14.75 -11.48
N VAL A 326 -8.39 -15.61 -11.08
CA VAL A 326 -8.36 -17.02 -11.46
C VAL A 326 -8.28 -17.87 -10.20
N SER A 327 -9.30 -18.70 -9.98
CA SER A 327 -9.27 -19.80 -9.01
C SER A 327 -9.17 -21.11 -9.78
N ASN A 328 -7.98 -21.73 -9.77
CA ASN A 328 -7.62 -22.87 -10.61
C ASN A 328 -8.47 -24.11 -10.34
N ASP A 329 -8.93 -24.29 -9.10
CA ASP A 329 -9.77 -25.40 -8.66
C ASP A 329 -11.20 -24.97 -8.27
N ARG A 330 -11.57 -23.71 -8.55
CA ARG A 330 -12.88 -23.11 -8.26
C ARG A 330 -13.23 -23.04 -6.76
N SER A 331 -12.24 -23.11 -5.87
CA SER A 331 -12.44 -22.96 -4.42
C SER A 331 -12.34 -21.51 -3.91
N GLY A 332 -11.86 -20.59 -4.74
CA GLY A 332 -11.71 -19.18 -4.41
C GLY A 332 -13.02 -18.38 -4.53
N SER A 333 -13.02 -17.14 -4.02
CA SER A 333 -14.19 -16.26 -4.05
C SER A 333 -13.82 -14.81 -4.38
N LEU A 334 -14.66 -14.16 -5.18
CA LEU A 334 -14.63 -12.72 -5.43
C LEU A 334 -15.90 -12.09 -4.84
N VAL A 335 -15.73 -11.13 -3.94
CA VAL A 335 -16.82 -10.45 -3.23
C VAL A 335 -16.69 -8.95 -3.43
N ILE A 336 -17.74 -8.33 -3.97
CA ILE A 336 -17.82 -6.88 -4.18
C ILE A 336 -19.01 -6.34 -3.39
N LYS A 337 -18.76 -5.31 -2.57
CA LYS A 337 -19.72 -4.71 -1.64
C LYS A 337 -19.79 -3.19 -1.80
#